data_AF-M0LPM2-F1
#
_entry.id   AF-M0LPM2-F1
#
_cell.length_a   1.000
_cell.length_b   1.000
_cell.length_c   1.000
_cell.angle_alpha   90.00
_cell.angle_beta   90.00
_cell.angle_gamma   90.00
#
_symmetry.space_group_name_H-M   'P 1'
#
loop_
_entity.id
_entity.type
_entity.pdbx_description
1 polymer ?
#
loop_
_entity_poly.entity_id
_entity_poly.type
_entity_poly.pdbx_seq_one_letter_code
_entity_poly.pdbx_strand_id
1 'polypeptide(L)'
;MSTRTSALDAVVYGVDIQSGDVRGDAPSYALVRYDGDDLARDVVSHRKLRRLIDDEEPAIVATDNMYELAADKDELIHFLGTLPAGTRLVQVTGAEQPEPLSRVAKRHGIPYGKEPMKEAEATARLAAHNVGHEVSAFTDTTEVKVSRGRSTGSGGWSEDRFTRRIHGSVKKRAREVESELEDANLEYEREVREAYGGFANAVFTVQARPQDIPVSRNRSGDVRVEIERERRDGIEFRPLAKRRDHVVVGIDPGTTTAVAIVGLEGEILDVWSSRTSDTADVIEWIVERGRPIVVAADVTPMPETVEKIRRSFDAAGWTPETDLPVDEKQHRTRDYSYENDHQRDALSAALYAVDAHEDQFDRIAAKLPPGVDRGEVTARVVAGEESVEAVLADLEGDDDGDDDDTEHEPRELTDEEQRINDLEQQVDRLQSHVSTLEDRLDEKDDRIEELESELDQARREERKEVRRNREVTRHRRTAERLEYERDEAREKVAELEKKVDRMKALWKLDHSNFSDVSAEKEGL
;
A
#
# COMPACT_ATOMS: atom_id res chain seq x y z
N MET A 1 17.32 -8.09 20.09
CA MET A 1 17.48 -9.49 19.63
C MET A 1 16.87 -9.57 18.25
N SER A 2 17.60 -10.07 17.27
CA SER A 2 17.23 -10.03 15.85
C SER A 2 16.03 -10.92 15.57
N THR A 3 14.96 -10.32 15.01
CA THR A 3 13.72 -10.94 14.52
C THR A 3 13.94 -11.99 13.42
N ARG A 4 15.16 -12.12 12.87
CA ARG A 4 15.52 -13.18 11.92
C ARG A 4 15.71 -14.56 12.57
N THR A 5 16.00 -14.63 13.87
CA THR A 5 16.34 -15.92 14.52
C THR A 5 15.12 -16.65 15.08
N SER A 6 14.02 -15.95 15.36
CA SER A 6 12.79 -16.59 15.87
C SER A 6 11.88 -17.18 14.79
N ALA A 7 12.14 -16.88 13.52
CA ALA A 7 11.33 -17.38 12.39
C ALA A 7 11.71 -18.80 11.95
N LEU A 8 12.88 -19.30 12.38
CA LEU A 8 13.39 -20.63 11.99
C LEU A 8 13.01 -21.76 12.97
N ASP A 9 12.45 -21.46 14.14
CA ASP A 9 12.04 -22.47 15.16
C ASP A 9 10.51 -22.50 15.41
N ALA A 10 9.73 -21.78 14.60
CA ALA A 10 8.29 -21.63 14.82
C ALA A 10 7.50 -22.75 14.12
N VAL A 11 6.79 -23.57 14.89
CA VAL A 11 5.95 -24.65 14.34
C VAL A 11 4.81 -24.08 13.51
N VAL A 12 4.69 -24.56 12.27
CA VAL A 12 3.62 -24.24 11.33
C VAL A 12 2.81 -25.50 11.05
N TYR A 13 1.49 -25.38 11.15
CA TYR A 13 0.56 -26.41 10.70
C TYR A 13 0.04 -26.04 9.33
N GLY A 14 0.14 -26.93 8.35
CA GLY A 14 -0.63 -26.87 7.11
C GLY A 14 -1.82 -27.81 7.21
N VAL A 15 -2.99 -27.34 6.80
CA VAL A 15 -4.25 -28.06 6.92
C VAL A 15 -5.01 -27.98 5.61
N ASP A 16 -5.56 -29.13 5.22
CA ASP A 16 -6.47 -29.27 4.08
C ASP A 16 -7.55 -30.34 4.40
N ILE A 17 -8.68 -30.33 3.70
CA ILE A 17 -9.74 -31.33 3.84
C ILE A 17 -9.31 -32.65 3.19
N GLN A 18 -9.06 -33.65 4.03
CA GLN A 18 -8.75 -35.01 3.55
C GLN A 18 -10.00 -35.73 3.04
N SER A 19 -11.13 -35.57 3.72
CA SER A 19 -12.40 -36.20 3.32
C SER A 19 -13.59 -35.57 4.04
N GLY A 20 -14.75 -35.56 3.37
CA GLY A 20 -15.97 -34.97 3.90
C GLY A 20 -16.10 -33.50 3.51
N ASP A 21 -17.09 -32.83 4.07
CA ASP A 21 -17.33 -31.41 3.89
C ASP A 21 -17.49 -30.80 5.28
N VAL A 22 -16.97 -29.60 5.49
CA VAL A 22 -17.17 -28.83 6.73
C VAL A 22 -18.65 -28.59 6.99
N ARG A 23 -19.46 -28.53 5.92
CA ARG A 23 -20.92 -28.42 5.96
C ARG A 23 -21.65 -29.75 6.17
N GLY A 24 -20.93 -30.88 6.12
CA GLY A 24 -21.47 -32.24 6.23
C GLY A 24 -21.12 -32.93 7.57
N ASP A 25 -21.35 -34.25 7.64
CA ASP A 25 -21.06 -35.03 8.84
C ASP A 25 -19.58 -35.47 8.90
N ALA A 26 -18.87 -34.96 9.91
CA ALA A 26 -17.54 -35.38 10.37
C ALA A 26 -16.38 -35.24 9.35
N PRO A 27 -15.94 -34.01 9.03
CA PRO A 27 -14.75 -33.78 8.19
C PRO A 27 -13.49 -34.36 8.85
N SER A 28 -12.64 -34.94 8.01
CA SER A 28 -11.26 -35.30 8.36
C SER A 28 -10.29 -34.40 7.61
N TYR A 29 -9.20 -34.06 8.27
CA TYR A 29 -8.22 -33.09 7.83
C TYR A 29 -6.87 -33.75 7.63
N ALA A 30 -6.22 -33.43 6.52
CA ALA A 30 -4.81 -33.65 6.34
C ALA A 30 -4.08 -32.58 7.17
N LEU A 31 -3.25 -33.00 8.10
CA LEU A 31 -2.46 -32.12 8.95
C LEU A 31 -0.98 -32.39 8.70
N VAL A 32 -0.26 -31.34 8.34
CA VAL A 32 1.20 -31.35 8.22
C VAL A 32 1.78 -30.39 9.25
N ARG A 33 2.60 -30.92 10.16
CA ARG A 33 3.40 -30.14 11.10
C ARG A 33 4.79 -29.94 10.50
N TYR A 34 5.21 -28.68 10.38
CA TYR A 34 6.51 -28.27 9.86
C TYR A 34 7.19 -27.34 10.87
N ASP A 35 8.44 -27.61 11.22
CA ASP A 35 9.23 -26.77 12.14
C ASP A 35 10.47 -26.16 11.49
N GLY A 36 10.60 -26.26 10.16
CA GLY A 36 11.71 -25.71 9.39
C GLY A 36 12.63 -26.80 8.82
N ASP A 37 12.78 -27.92 9.53
CA ASP A 37 13.64 -29.03 9.14
C ASP A 37 12.85 -30.35 9.00
N ASP A 38 11.94 -30.64 9.93
CA ASP A 38 11.19 -31.89 9.99
C ASP A 38 9.72 -31.71 9.56
N LEU A 39 9.17 -32.80 9.00
CA LEU A 39 7.77 -32.89 8.60
C LEU A 39 7.10 -34.08 9.28
N ALA A 40 6.00 -33.82 9.98
CA ALA A 40 5.10 -34.86 10.49
C ALA A 40 3.74 -34.74 9.83
N ARG A 41 3.19 -35.88 9.38
CA ARG A 41 1.93 -35.96 8.64
C ARG A 41 0.93 -36.80 9.42
N ASP A 42 -0.31 -36.33 9.55
CA ASP A 42 -1.38 -37.03 10.25
C ASP A 42 -2.73 -36.76 9.58
N VAL A 43 -3.68 -37.67 9.73
CA VAL A 43 -5.09 -37.45 9.36
C VAL A 43 -5.89 -37.34 10.64
N VAL A 44 -6.54 -36.19 10.83
CA VAL A 44 -7.15 -35.82 12.11
C VAL A 44 -8.61 -35.41 11.93
N SER A 45 -9.46 -35.74 12.91
CA SER A 45 -10.80 -35.16 12.96
C SER A 45 -10.72 -33.69 13.37
N HIS A 46 -11.75 -32.90 13.06
CA HIS A 46 -11.87 -31.51 13.52
C HIS A 46 -11.58 -31.35 15.04
N ARG A 47 -12.10 -32.27 15.86
CA ARG A 47 -11.88 -32.26 17.32
C ARG A 47 -10.43 -32.54 17.69
N LYS A 48 -9.76 -33.45 16.99
CA LYS A 48 -8.33 -33.75 17.22
C LYS A 48 -7.46 -32.58 16.75
N LEU A 49 -7.78 -31.96 15.61
CA LEU A 49 -7.09 -30.76 15.12
C LEU A 49 -7.12 -29.63 16.14
N ARG A 50 -8.31 -29.27 16.65
CA ARG A 50 -8.44 -28.21 17.68
C ARG A 50 -7.61 -28.53 18.93
N ARG A 51 -7.66 -29.78 19.40
CA ARG A 51 -6.87 -30.21 20.55
C ARG A 51 -5.36 -30.08 20.29
N LEU A 52 -4.88 -30.43 19.10
CA LEU A 52 -3.46 -30.29 18.74
C LEU A 52 -3.04 -28.82 18.65
N ILE A 53 -3.89 -27.94 18.14
CA ILE A 53 -3.65 -26.51 18.10
C ILE A 53 -3.56 -25.95 19.54
N ASP A 54 -4.48 -26.35 20.42
CA ASP A 54 -4.48 -25.91 21.82
C ASP A 54 -3.29 -26.49 22.63
N ASP A 55 -2.90 -27.73 22.37
CA ASP A 55 -1.84 -28.43 23.11
C ASP A 55 -0.42 -28.00 22.66
N GLU A 56 -0.21 -27.75 21.37
CA GLU A 56 1.11 -27.43 20.79
C GLU A 56 1.30 -25.94 20.48
N GLU A 57 0.22 -25.14 20.46
CA GLU A 57 0.23 -23.69 20.18
C GLU A 57 1.11 -23.31 18.97
N PRO A 58 0.85 -23.86 17.75
CA PRO A 58 1.64 -23.55 16.58
C PRO A 58 1.60 -22.04 16.29
N ALA A 59 2.69 -21.47 15.80
CA ALA A 59 2.74 -20.05 15.46
C ALA A 59 1.78 -19.70 14.32
N ILE A 60 1.60 -20.63 13.38
CA ILE A 60 0.73 -20.48 12.22
C ILE A 60 -0.07 -21.76 11.98
N VAL A 61 -1.36 -21.61 11.71
CA VAL A 61 -2.21 -22.60 11.04
C VAL A 61 -2.47 -22.08 9.64
N ALA A 62 -1.99 -22.78 8.63
CA ALA A 62 -2.03 -22.41 7.22
C ALA A 62 -3.00 -23.31 6.46
N THR A 63 -3.74 -22.71 5.53
CA THR A 63 -4.65 -23.39 4.60
C THR A 63 -4.64 -22.61 3.28
N ASP A 64 -5.04 -23.25 2.20
CA ASP A 64 -5.28 -22.60 0.92
C ASP A 64 -6.67 -21.93 0.87
N ASN A 65 -7.62 -22.36 1.70
CA ASN A 65 -8.94 -21.74 1.83
C ASN A 65 -9.45 -21.79 3.28
N MET A 66 -9.63 -20.61 3.89
CA MET A 66 -10.14 -20.48 5.27
C MET A 66 -11.48 -21.19 5.52
N TYR A 67 -12.32 -21.37 4.49
CA TYR A 67 -13.62 -22.04 4.60
C TYR A 67 -13.52 -23.58 4.68
N GLU A 68 -12.30 -24.11 4.65
CA GLU A 68 -12.04 -25.51 4.99
C GLU A 68 -12.07 -25.77 6.48
N LEU A 69 -11.82 -24.74 7.28
CA LEU A 69 -11.84 -24.81 8.74
C LEU A 69 -13.16 -24.31 9.34
N ALA A 70 -14.02 -23.69 8.52
CA ALA A 70 -15.30 -23.14 8.92
C ALA A 70 -16.30 -23.08 7.75
N ALA A 71 -17.55 -23.50 7.98
CA ALA A 71 -18.54 -23.59 6.90
C ALA A 71 -19.00 -22.23 6.36
N ASP A 72 -18.93 -21.19 7.20
CA ASP A 72 -19.37 -19.84 6.92
C ASP A 72 -18.59 -18.79 7.75
N LYS A 73 -18.93 -17.51 7.55
CA LYS A 73 -18.29 -16.37 8.21
C LYS A 73 -18.44 -16.42 9.74
N ASP A 74 -19.60 -16.83 10.27
CA ASP A 74 -19.83 -16.85 11.71
C ASP A 74 -19.04 -17.97 12.38
N GLU A 75 -18.98 -19.15 11.75
CA GLU A 75 -18.13 -20.24 12.18
C GLU A 75 -16.64 -19.89 12.12
N LEU A 76 -16.22 -19.14 11.10
CA LEU A 76 -14.84 -18.69 10.97
C LEU A 76 -14.45 -17.72 12.09
N ILE A 77 -15.31 -16.74 12.38
CA ILE A 77 -15.12 -15.82 13.51
C ILE A 77 -15.03 -16.60 14.83
N HIS A 78 -15.87 -17.62 15.00
CA HIS A 78 -15.83 -18.47 16.17
C HIS A 78 -14.50 -19.26 16.24
N PHE A 79 -14.06 -19.85 15.14
CA PHE A 79 -12.80 -20.59 15.05
C PHE A 79 -11.59 -19.68 15.38
N LEU A 80 -11.50 -18.51 14.76
CA LEU A 80 -10.47 -17.50 15.06
C LEU A 80 -10.48 -17.09 16.55
N GLY A 81 -11.65 -17.03 17.16
CA GLY A 81 -11.81 -16.75 18.59
C GLY A 81 -11.34 -17.87 19.51
N THR A 82 -11.23 -19.10 19.00
CA THR A 82 -10.74 -20.27 19.77
C THR A 82 -9.24 -20.50 19.66
N LEU A 83 -8.56 -19.89 18.68
CA LEU A 83 -7.12 -20.07 18.51
C LEU A 83 -6.32 -19.54 19.72
N PRO A 84 -5.22 -20.21 20.10
CA PRO A 84 -4.27 -19.71 21.09
C PRO A 84 -3.75 -18.32 20.69
N ALA A 85 -3.36 -17.52 21.68
CA ALA A 85 -3.09 -16.10 21.46
C ALA A 85 -1.88 -15.81 20.55
N GLY A 86 -0.91 -16.74 20.48
CA GLY A 86 0.24 -16.69 19.58
C GLY A 86 -0.01 -17.34 18.21
N THR A 87 -1.13 -18.04 18.04
CA THR A 87 -1.47 -18.76 16.81
C THR A 87 -2.25 -17.88 15.86
N ARG A 88 -1.79 -17.80 14.61
CA ARG A 88 -2.46 -17.07 13.53
C ARG A 88 -3.01 -18.02 12.49
N LEU A 89 -4.21 -17.76 11.99
CA LEU A 89 -4.74 -18.43 10.80
C LEU A 89 -4.22 -17.70 9.56
N VAL A 90 -3.68 -18.43 8.59
CA VAL A 90 -3.10 -17.89 7.36
C VAL A 90 -3.71 -18.57 6.14
N GLN A 91 -4.16 -17.75 5.19
CA GLN A 91 -4.51 -18.21 3.86
C GLN A 91 -3.35 -17.94 2.89
N VAL A 92 -2.73 -18.99 2.34
CA VAL A 92 -1.51 -18.85 1.53
C VAL A 92 -1.77 -18.42 0.08
N THR A 93 -3.00 -18.63 -0.40
CA THR A 93 -3.42 -18.40 -1.80
C THR A 93 -3.75 -16.96 -2.14
N GLY A 94 -3.88 -16.08 -1.14
CA GLY A 94 -4.27 -14.68 -1.35
C GLY A 94 -5.29 -14.22 -0.32
N ALA A 95 -5.85 -13.03 -0.57
CA ALA A 95 -6.87 -12.42 0.28
C ALA A 95 -8.28 -12.82 -0.18
N GLU A 96 -9.09 -11.87 -0.64
CA GLU A 96 -10.48 -12.08 -1.05
C GLU A 96 -10.62 -12.84 -2.38
N GLN A 97 -9.60 -12.77 -3.23
CA GLN A 97 -9.52 -13.49 -4.51
C GLN A 97 -8.31 -14.43 -4.49
N PRO A 98 -8.45 -15.64 -3.91
CA PRO A 98 -7.35 -16.59 -3.83
C PRO A 98 -6.95 -17.10 -5.21
N GLU A 99 -5.64 -17.13 -5.48
CA GLU A 99 -5.06 -17.79 -6.65
C GLU A 99 -4.95 -19.32 -6.41
N PRO A 100 -4.86 -20.15 -7.47
CA PRO A 100 -4.62 -21.58 -7.30
C PRO A 100 -3.33 -21.88 -6.51
N LEU A 101 -3.42 -22.77 -5.52
CA LEU A 101 -2.29 -23.16 -4.68
C LEU A 101 -1.09 -23.64 -5.50
N SER A 102 -1.34 -24.36 -6.60
CA SER A 102 -0.30 -24.82 -7.54
C SER A 102 0.56 -23.68 -8.09
N ARG A 103 -0.05 -22.55 -8.46
CA ARG A 103 0.66 -21.38 -8.99
C ARG A 103 1.48 -20.70 -7.91
N VAL A 104 0.94 -20.59 -6.71
CA VAL A 104 1.62 -19.99 -5.56
C VAL A 104 2.82 -20.85 -5.16
N ALA A 105 2.65 -22.17 -5.07
CA ALA A 105 3.73 -23.10 -4.76
C ALA A 105 4.85 -23.05 -5.81
N LYS A 106 4.51 -23.05 -7.11
CA LYS A 106 5.49 -22.93 -8.21
C LYS A 106 6.33 -21.66 -8.09
N ARG A 107 5.68 -20.50 -7.88
CA ARG A 107 6.35 -19.19 -7.72
C ARG A 107 7.39 -19.17 -6.61
N HIS A 108 7.19 -19.97 -5.56
CA HIS A 108 8.05 -20.05 -4.39
C HIS A 108 8.95 -21.30 -4.37
N GLY A 109 9.01 -22.07 -5.46
CA GLY A 109 9.84 -23.28 -5.56
C GLY A 109 9.45 -24.38 -4.57
N ILE A 110 8.17 -24.43 -4.16
CA ILE A 110 7.68 -25.39 -3.18
C ILE A 110 7.05 -26.59 -3.90
N PRO A 111 7.41 -27.84 -3.51
CA PRO A 111 6.79 -29.03 -4.08
C PRO A 111 5.28 -29.04 -3.89
N TYR A 112 4.54 -29.34 -4.95
CA TYR A 112 3.08 -29.39 -4.95
C TYR A 112 2.56 -30.71 -5.53
N GLY A 113 1.39 -31.15 -5.05
CA GLY A 113 0.60 -32.19 -5.68
C GLY A 113 -0.83 -32.15 -5.17
N LYS A 114 -1.78 -32.63 -5.99
CA LYS A 114 -3.24 -32.55 -5.76
C LYS A 114 -3.78 -33.45 -4.64
N GLU A 115 -2.91 -34.18 -3.95
CA GLU A 115 -3.33 -35.04 -2.83
C GLU A 115 -3.45 -34.18 -1.58
N PRO A 116 -4.51 -34.30 -0.75
CA PRO A 116 -4.72 -33.39 0.38
C PRO A 116 -3.52 -33.23 1.31
N MET A 117 -2.79 -34.33 1.53
CA MET A 117 -1.57 -34.32 2.34
C MET A 117 -0.42 -33.51 1.71
N LYS A 118 -0.32 -33.48 0.38
CA LYS A 118 0.66 -32.67 -0.35
C LYS A 118 0.24 -31.20 -0.40
N GLU A 119 -1.05 -30.90 -0.48
CA GLU A 119 -1.58 -29.54 -0.40
C GLU A 119 -1.35 -28.95 1.00
N ALA A 120 -1.65 -29.72 2.05
CA ALA A 120 -1.31 -29.37 3.43
C ALA A 120 0.21 -29.18 3.64
N GLU A 121 1.07 -29.96 2.98
CA GLU A 121 2.53 -29.74 3.06
C GLU A 121 2.94 -28.44 2.35
N ALA A 122 2.39 -28.19 1.16
CA ALA A 122 2.69 -26.99 0.39
C ALA A 122 2.25 -25.72 1.16
N THR A 123 1.06 -25.73 1.77
CA THR A 123 0.56 -24.61 2.58
C THR A 123 1.43 -24.37 3.83
N ALA A 124 1.84 -25.43 4.53
CA ALA A 124 2.75 -25.32 5.68
C ALA A 124 4.09 -24.67 5.28
N ARG A 125 4.70 -25.15 4.19
CA ARG A 125 5.96 -24.61 3.67
C ARG A 125 5.80 -23.15 3.22
N LEU A 126 4.74 -22.83 2.49
CA LEU A 126 4.47 -21.45 2.02
C LEU A 126 4.36 -20.47 3.18
N ALA A 127 3.55 -20.81 4.19
CA ALA A 127 3.39 -19.98 5.37
C ALA A 127 4.69 -19.82 6.16
N ALA A 128 5.51 -20.87 6.27
CA ALA A 128 6.85 -20.78 6.89
C ALA A 128 7.80 -19.84 6.11
N HIS A 129 7.61 -19.70 4.79
CA HIS A 129 8.31 -18.71 3.95
C HIS A 129 7.65 -17.32 3.97
N ASN A 130 6.78 -17.03 4.95
CA ASN A 130 6.00 -15.80 5.08
C ASN A 130 5.11 -15.48 3.86
N VAL A 131 4.66 -16.51 3.14
CA VAL A 131 3.72 -16.36 2.03
C VAL A 131 2.29 -16.55 2.52
N GLY A 132 1.41 -15.61 2.19
CA GLY A 132 0.00 -15.64 2.55
C GLY A 132 -0.46 -14.42 3.34
N HIS A 133 -1.71 -14.48 3.78
CA HIS A 133 -2.37 -13.44 4.54
C HIS A 133 -2.90 -14.00 5.86
N GLU A 134 -2.58 -13.33 6.97
CA GLU A 134 -3.25 -13.55 8.25
C GLU A 134 -4.73 -13.19 8.11
N VAL A 135 -5.59 -14.13 8.47
CA VAL A 135 -7.04 -13.99 8.48
C VAL A 135 -7.45 -13.54 9.88
N SER A 136 -7.95 -12.31 10.02
CA SER A 136 -8.40 -11.75 11.30
C SER A 136 -9.82 -11.21 11.21
N ALA A 137 -10.59 -11.38 12.28
CA ALA A 137 -11.92 -10.77 12.43
C ALA A 137 -11.99 -9.85 13.66
N PHE A 138 -10.86 -9.57 14.30
CA PHE A 138 -10.79 -8.84 15.55
C PHE A 138 -9.91 -7.60 15.42
N THR A 139 -10.27 -6.54 16.13
CA THR A 139 -9.39 -5.37 16.32
C THR A 139 -8.32 -5.71 17.36
N ASP A 140 -7.34 -4.82 17.51
CA ASP A 140 -6.38 -4.88 18.62
C ASP A 140 -6.99 -4.28 19.92
N THR A 141 -8.33 -4.18 19.99
CA THR A 141 -9.09 -3.74 21.16
C THR A 141 -9.75 -4.94 21.85
N THR A 142 -9.74 -4.95 23.18
CA THR A 142 -10.36 -6.00 23.99
C THR A 142 -11.27 -5.42 25.06
N GLU A 143 -12.49 -5.93 25.14
CA GLU A 143 -13.44 -5.65 26.23
C GLU A 143 -13.15 -6.58 27.42
N VAL A 144 -12.78 -6.00 28.57
CA VAL A 144 -12.70 -6.71 29.85
C VAL A 144 -13.90 -6.31 30.69
N LYS A 145 -14.84 -7.24 30.88
CA LYS A 145 -16.10 -7.00 31.58
C LYS A 145 -16.12 -7.71 32.93
N VAL A 146 -16.17 -6.92 33.98
CA VAL A 146 -16.34 -7.37 35.36
C VAL A 146 -17.81 -7.26 35.73
N SER A 147 -18.47 -8.40 35.93
CA SER A 147 -19.90 -8.47 36.26
C SER A 147 -20.19 -9.38 37.44
N ARG A 148 -21.43 -9.36 37.91
CA ARG A 148 -21.90 -10.29 38.95
C ARG A 148 -21.88 -11.74 38.46
N GLY A 149 -21.23 -12.62 39.22
CA GLY A 149 -21.15 -14.06 38.92
C GLY A 149 -22.39 -14.88 39.32
N ARG A 150 -23.34 -14.26 40.04
CA ARG A 150 -24.55 -14.86 40.59
C ARG A 150 -25.76 -13.93 40.45
N SER A 151 -26.96 -14.50 40.34
CA SER A 151 -28.21 -13.74 40.41
C SER A 151 -28.51 -13.32 41.85
N THR A 152 -29.23 -12.21 42.02
CA THR A 152 -29.54 -11.61 43.32
C THR A 152 -30.75 -12.25 44.02
N GLY A 153 -31.38 -13.28 43.43
CA GLY A 153 -32.56 -13.93 43.98
C GLY A 153 -33.84 -13.07 43.90
N SER A 154 -34.95 -13.62 44.40
CA SER A 154 -36.26 -12.96 44.48
C SER A 154 -36.87 -13.15 45.88
N GLY A 155 -36.58 -12.24 46.82
CA GLY A 155 -37.31 -12.10 48.09
C GLY A 155 -36.67 -12.70 49.34
N GLY A 156 -36.33 -11.88 50.35
CA GLY A 156 -36.08 -12.31 51.74
C GLY A 156 -35.49 -11.25 52.68
N TRP A 157 -35.54 -11.48 54.00
CA TRP A 157 -35.05 -10.57 55.06
C TRP A 157 -33.52 -10.28 55.01
N SER A 158 -32.76 -11.02 54.19
CA SER A 158 -31.31 -10.86 54.00
C SER A 158 -30.89 -10.47 52.58
N GLU A 159 -31.85 -10.15 51.71
CA GLU A 159 -31.63 -9.92 50.27
C GLU A 159 -30.80 -8.67 49.98
N ASP A 160 -31.11 -7.54 50.61
CA ASP A 160 -30.37 -6.28 50.43
C ASP A 160 -28.90 -6.41 50.85
N ARG A 161 -28.64 -7.15 51.94
CA ARG A 161 -27.29 -7.44 52.41
C ARG A 161 -26.53 -8.30 51.40
N PHE A 162 -27.19 -9.31 50.84
CA PHE A 162 -26.59 -10.21 49.87
C PHE A 162 -26.28 -9.50 48.54
N THR A 163 -27.24 -8.73 48.02
CA THR A 163 -27.09 -7.90 46.82
C THR A 163 -25.98 -6.87 46.99
N ARG A 164 -25.95 -6.16 48.13
CA ARG A 164 -24.87 -5.19 48.44
C ARG A 164 -23.49 -5.84 48.47
N ARG A 165 -23.38 -7.05 49.03
CA ARG A 165 -22.11 -7.80 49.07
C ARG A 165 -21.64 -8.19 47.67
N ILE A 166 -22.53 -8.62 46.79
CA ILE A 166 -22.21 -8.95 45.40
C ILE A 166 -21.73 -7.70 44.67
N HIS A 167 -22.49 -6.61 44.69
CA HIS A 167 -22.10 -5.37 44.02
C HIS A 167 -20.79 -4.80 44.57
N GLY A 168 -20.56 -4.90 45.88
CA GLY A 168 -19.30 -4.51 46.51
C GLY A 168 -18.13 -5.37 46.03
N SER A 169 -18.35 -6.66 45.79
CA SER A 169 -17.34 -7.57 45.26
C SER A 169 -17.00 -7.25 43.80
N VAL A 170 -18.00 -6.95 42.97
CA VAL A 170 -17.80 -6.48 41.58
C VAL A 170 -17.00 -5.19 41.58
N LYS A 171 -17.35 -4.22 42.45
CA LYS A 171 -16.63 -2.96 42.59
C LYS A 171 -15.18 -3.15 43.05
N LYS A 172 -14.94 -4.10 43.94
CA LYS A 172 -13.58 -4.44 44.38
C LYS A 172 -12.77 -5.00 43.21
N ARG A 173 -13.29 -6.01 42.51
CA ARG A 173 -12.57 -6.64 41.39
C ARG A 173 -12.35 -5.68 40.22
N ALA A 174 -13.31 -4.79 39.94
CA ALA A 174 -13.14 -3.77 38.91
C ALA A 174 -11.93 -2.87 39.21
N ARG A 175 -11.72 -2.47 40.47
CA ARG A 175 -10.54 -1.68 40.86
C ARG A 175 -9.24 -2.48 40.76
N GLU A 176 -9.27 -3.76 41.09
CA GLU A 176 -8.10 -4.63 40.93
C GLU A 176 -7.72 -4.73 39.44
N VAL A 177 -8.70 -4.92 38.54
CA VAL A 177 -8.48 -4.90 37.09
C VAL A 177 -7.94 -3.55 36.62
N GLU A 178 -8.51 -2.43 37.10
CA GLU A 178 -8.04 -1.08 36.79
C GLU A 178 -6.57 -0.90 37.18
N SER A 179 -6.17 -1.34 38.38
CA SER A 179 -4.77 -1.29 38.81
C SER A 179 -3.86 -2.21 37.99
N GLU A 180 -4.31 -3.44 37.67
CA GLU A 180 -3.56 -4.39 36.84
C GLU A 180 -3.29 -3.78 35.43
N LEU A 181 -4.25 -3.05 34.85
CA LEU A 181 -4.09 -2.37 33.55
C LEU A 181 -3.17 -1.15 33.63
N GLU A 182 -3.31 -0.32 34.67
CA GLU A 182 -2.43 0.83 34.92
C GLU A 182 -0.97 0.39 35.13
N ASP A 183 -0.74 -0.66 35.91
CA ASP A 183 0.59 -1.22 36.18
C ASP A 183 1.27 -1.77 34.90
N ALA A 184 0.48 -2.28 33.95
CA ALA A 184 0.95 -2.73 32.65
C ALA A 184 1.08 -1.60 31.61
N ASN A 185 0.77 -0.35 31.98
CA ASN A 185 0.80 0.81 31.09
C ASN A 185 -0.05 0.62 29.83
N LEU A 186 -1.24 0.01 29.98
CA LEU A 186 -2.20 -0.19 28.90
C LEU A 186 -3.20 0.96 28.85
N GLU A 187 -3.48 1.46 27.65
CA GLU A 187 -4.52 2.47 27.44
C GLU A 187 -5.90 1.81 27.50
N TYR A 188 -6.82 2.38 28.29
CA TYR A 188 -8.18 1.87 28.41
C TYR A 188 -9.21 2.97 28.67
N GLU A 189 -10.43 2.73 28.20
CA GLU A 189 -11.63 3.44 28.62
C GLU A 189 -12.42 2.58 29.61
N ARG A 190 -13.10 3.21 30.59
CA ARG A 190 -13.84 2.48 31.61
C ARG A 190 -15.27 3.00 31.77
N GLU A 191 -16.22 2.11 31.55
CA GLU A 191 -17.64 2.34 31.79
C GLU A 191 -18.12 1.54 33.00
N VAL A 192 -18.87 2.20 33.89
CA VAL A 192 -19.37 1.56 35.12
C VAL A 192 -20.87 1.74 35.25
N ARG A 193 -21.57 0.64 35.53
CA ARG A 193 -22.98 0.68 35.95
C ARG A 193 -23.06 0.58 37.46
N GLU A 194 -23.39 1.68 38.11
CA GLU A 194 -23.55 1.71 39.57
C GLU A 194 -24.80 0.95 40.03
N ALA A 195 -24.72 0.35 41.21
CA ALA A 195 -25.82 -0.32 41.86
C ALA A 195 -25.73 -0.16 43.39
N TYR A 196 -26.74 -0.65 44.11
CA TYR A 196 -26.81 -0.48 45.56
C TYR A 196 -25.55 -1.00 46.28
N GLY A 197 -24.75 -0.07 46.79
CA GLY A 197 -23.52 -0.32 47.53
C GLY A 197 -22.32 -0.86 46.74
N GLY A 198 -22.34 -0.77 45.41
CA GLY A 198 -21.23 -1.22 44.56
C GLY A 198 -21.52 -1.06 43.07
N PHE A 199 -21.02 -1.97 42.23
CA PHE A 199 -21.23 -1.96 40.78
C PHE A 199 -22.09 -3.16 40.36
N ALA A 200 -23.00 -2.97 39.41
CA ALA A 200 -23.67 -4.06 38.71
C ALA A 200 -22.71 -4.73 37.71
N ASN A 201 -21.97 -3.91 36.97
CA ASN A 201 -20.84 -4.29 36.14
C ASN A 201 -19.91 -3.09 35.90
N ALA A 202 -18.67 -3.39 35.51
CA ALA A 202 -17.71 -2.46 34.94
C ALA A 202 -17.17 -3.07 33.64
N VAL A 203 -17.02 -2.26 32.61
CA VAL A 203 -16.51 -2.63 31.29
C VAL A 203 -15.27 -1.78 31.03
N PHE A 204 -14.17 -2.43 30.68
CA PHE A 204 -12.93 -1.78 30.28
C PHE A 204 -12.69 -2.07 28.80
N THR A 205 -12.59 -1.02 27.99
CA THR A 205 -12.22 -1.14 26.58
C THR A 205 -10.73 -0.86 26.50
N VAL A 206 -9.92 -1.92 26.36
CA VAL A 206 -8.45 -1.87 26.43
C VAL A 206 -7.87 -1.91 25.03
N GLN A 207 -6.95 -0.98 24.71
CA GLN A 207 -6.21 -0.95 23.43
C GLN A 207 -5.06 -1.97 23.45
N ALA A 208 -5.40 -3.25 23.63
CA ALA A 208 -4.44 -4.35 23.65
C ALA A 208 -5.11 -5.67 23.27
N ARG A 209 -4.29 -6.63 22.84
CA ARG A 209 -4.74 -8.01 22.60
C ARG A 209 -4.94 -8.74 23.94
N PRO A 210 -5.80 -9.77 24.00
CA PRO A 210 -6.10 -10.48 25.25
C PRO A 210 -4.89 -11.05 25.98
N GLN A 211 -3.83 -11.44 25.26
CA GLN A 211 -2.59 -11.97 25.85
C GLN A 211 -1.74 -10.92 26.57
N ASP A 212 -1.84 -9.67 26.14
CA ASP A 212 -1.06 -8.56 26.70
C ASP A 212 -1.77 -7.98 27.94
N ILE A 213 -3.03 -8.38 28.15
CA ILE A 213 -3.83 -7.95 29.29
C ILE A 213 -3.50 -8.83 30.51
N PRO A 214 -3.02 -8.25 31.62
CA PRO A 214 -2.60 -8.98 32.83
C PRO A 214 -3.78 -9.54 33.66
N VAL A 215 -4.91 -9.78 33.02
CA VAL A 215 -6.17 -10.20 33.63
C VAL A 215 -6.61 -11.50 32.97
N SER A 216 -6.87 -12.54 33.77
CA SER A 216 -7.41 -13.81 33.26
C SER A 216 -8.94 -13.83 33.28
N ARG A 217 -9.56 -14.50 32.30
CA ARG A 217 -10.98 -14.90 32.36
C ARG A 217 -11.21 -15.77 33.60
N ASN A 218 -12.11 -15.35 34.49
CA ASN A 218 -12.36 -16.10 35.71
C ASN A 218 -13.80 -15.91 36.21
N ARG A 219 -14.38 -16.97 36.78
CA ARG A 219 -15.62 -16.93 37.55
C ARG A 219 -15.31 -17.33 38.99
N SER A 220 -15.15 -16.34 39.87
CA SER A 220 -14.82 -16.56 41.28
C SER A 220 -15.89 -15.97 42.19
N GLY A 221 -16.56 -16.86 42.94
CA GLY A 221 -17.53 -16.47 43.95
C GLY A 221 -18.71 -15.67 43.40
N ASP A 222 -18.73 -14.37 43.73
CA ASP A 222 -19.78 -13.41 43.39
C ASP A 222 -19.46 -12.57 42.13
N VAL A 223 -18.29 -12.78 41.50
CA VAL A 223 -17.80 -11.99 40.36
C VAL A 223 -17.46 -12.89 39.17
N ARG A 224 -17.68 -12.36 37.96
CA ARG A 224 -17.23 -12.93 36.70
C ARG A 224 -16.45 -11.88 35.92
N VAL A 225 -15.32 -12.27 35.36
CA VAL A 225 -14.53 -11.50 34.41
C VAL A 225 -14.64 -12.18 33.05
N GLU A 226 -15.26 -11.48 32.11
CA GLU A 226 -15.35 -11.84 30.69
C GLU A 226 -14.31 -11.00 29.94
N ILE A 227 -13.60 -11.60 28.99
CA ILE A 227 -12.58 -10.92 28.17
C ILE A 227 -12.90 -11.28 26.73
N GLU A 228 -13.38 -10.32 25.95
CA GLU A 228 -13.83 -10.52 24.59
C GLU A 228 -13.10 -9.56 23.66
N ARG A 229 -12.49 -10.06 22.59
CA ARG A 229 -11.93 -9.19 21.55
C ARG A 229 -13.06 -8.51 20.83
N GLU A 230 -12.91 -7.21 20.58
CA GLU A 230 -13.86 -6.47 19.78
C GLU A 230 -13.83 -7.01 18.34
N ARG A 231 -15.02 -7.29 17.82
CA ARG A 231 -15.22 -7.87 16.48
C ARG A 231 -15.25 -6.75 15.46
N ARG A 232 -14.67 -7.02 14.28
CA ARG A 232 -14.85 -6.18 13.10
C ARG A 232 -16.13 -6.56 12.36
N ASP A 233 -16.62 -5.65 11.53
CA ASP A 233 -17.77 -5.89 10.65
C ASP A 233 -17.49 -6.96 9.57
N GLY A 234 -16.21 -7.27 9.31
CA GLY A 234 -15.74 -8.18 8.27
C GLY A 234 -14.51 -8.99 8.65
N ILE A 235 -14.12 -9.91 7.75
CA ILE A 235 -12.83 -10.60 7.79
C ILE A 235 -11.83 -9.69 7.10
N GLU A 236 -10.67 -9.49 7.71
CA GLU A 236 -9.54 -8.73 7.18
C GLU A 236 -8.39 -9.70 6.85
N PHE A 237 -7.73 -9.46 5.72
CA PHE A 237 -6.55 -10.19 5.29
C PHE A 237 -5.33 -9.29 5.42
N ARG A 238 -4.38 -9.67 6.28
CA ARG A 238 -3.13 -8.92 6.49
C ARG A 238 -1.96 -9.72 5.92
N PRO A 239 -1.22 -9.22 4.91
CA PRO A 239 -0.08 -9.94 4.35
C PRO A 239 0.94 -10.35 5.42
N LEU A 240 1.41 -11.60 5.40
CA LEU A 240 2.43 -12.10 6.35
C LEU A 240 3.79 -11.41 6.15
N ALA A 241 4.21 -11.32 4.89
CA ALA A 241 5.27 -10.43 4.47
C ALA A 241 4.64 -9.12 3.99
N LYS A 242 5.10 -7.99 4.53
CA LYS A 242 4.94 -6.71 3.82
C LYS A 242 5.74 -6.86 2.52
N ARG A 243 5.09 -7.21 1.40
CA ARG A 243 5.72 -7.03 0.09
C ARG A 243 6.05 -5.55 0.02
N ARG A 244 7.34 -5.25 0.02
CA ARG A 244 7.83 -3.90 -0.17
C ARG A 244 7.93 -3.74 -1.67
N ASP A 245 7.25 -2.75 -2.19
CA ASP A 245 7.21 -2.50 -3.63
C ASP A 245 8.62 -2.32 -4.18
N HIS A 246 8.79 -2.59 -5.46
CA HIS A 246 10.05 -2.34 -6.13
C HIS A 246 10.21 -0.83 -6.34
N VAL A 247 11.39 -0.31 -6.02
CA VAL A 247 11.62 1.13 -5.92
C VAL A 247 12.88 1.55 -6.64
N VAL A 248 12.89 2.80 -7.07
CA VAL A 248 14.08 3.55 -7.49
C VAL A 248 14.59 4.34 -6.29
N VAL A 249 15.88 4.22 -6.00
CA VAL A 249 16.52 4.86 -4.84
C VAL A 249 17.56 5.86 -5.30
N GLY A 250 17.41 7.13 -4.93
CA GLY A 250 18.41 8.15 -5.15
C GLY A 250 19.24 8.37 -3.88
N ILE A 251 20.56 8.49 -4.02
CA ILE A 251 21.46 8.67 -2.88
C ILE A 251 22.40 9.85 -3.15
N ASP A 252 22.39 10.83 -2.24
CA ASP A 252 23.41 11.89 -2.18
C ASP A 252 24.41 11.55 -1.06
N PRO A 253 25.65 11.14 -1.39
CA PRO A 253 26.68 10.81 -0.42
C PRO A 253 27.47 12.07 0.00
N GLY A 254 27.70 12.26 1.29
CA GLY A 254 28.50 13.39 1.76
C GLY A 254 28.62 13.48 3.28
N THR A 255 28.82 14.70 3.78
CA THR A 255 28.78 14.98 5.23
C THR A 255 27.40 14.73 5.83
N THR A 256 26.37 14.81 4.99
CA THR A 256 25.02 14.35 5.26
C THR A 256 24.71 13.36 4.14
N THR A 257 24.43 12.10 4.48
CA THR A 257 23.93 11.15 3.50
C THR A 257 22.42 11.32 3.41
N ALA A 258 21.91 11.52 2.22
CA ALA A 258 20.47 11.58 1.96
C ALA A 258 20.04 10.46 1.02
N VAL A 259 18.81 9.99 1.22
CA VAL A 259 18.20 8.90 0.48
C VAL A 259 16.78 9.30 0.13
N ALA A 260 16.40 9.09 -1.12
CA ALA A 260 15.03 9.23 -1.59
C ALA A 260 14.54 7.91 -2.19
N ILE A 261 13.31 7.54 -1.89
CA ILE A 261 12.65 6.34 -2.41
C ILE A 261 11.46 6.77 -3.24
N VAL A 262 11.44 6.29 -4.48
CA VAL A 262 10.44 6.60 -5.50
C VAL A 262 9.92 5.28 -6.08
N GLY A 263 8.63 5.19 -6.34
CA GLY A 263 8.05 4.05 -7.06
C GLY A 263 8.40 4.04 -8.54
N LEU A 264 7.86 3.06 -9.27
CA LEU A 264 8.17 2.89 -10.69
C LEU A 264 7.47 3.93 -11.56
N GLU A 265 6.38 4.51 -11.07
CA GLU A 265 5.59 5.55 -11.72
C GLU A 265 6.02 6.98 -11.30
N GLY A 266 7.10 7.09 -10.53
CA GLY A 266 7.66 8.39 -10.12
C GLY A 266 7.02 9.00 -8.86
N GLU A 267 6.17 8.27 -8.15
CA GLU A 267 5.60 8.69 -6.88
C GLU A 267 6.63 8.62 -5.74
N ILE A 268 6.70 9.67 -4.93
CA ILE A 268 7.65 9.73 -3.81
C ILE A 268 7.07 8.96 -2.64
N LEU A 269 7.81 7.94 -2.20
CA LEU A 269 7.41 7.10 -1.07
C LEU A 269 7.99 7.61 0.24
N ASP A 270 9.28 7.94 0.26
CA ASP A 270 9.93 8.50 1.45
C ASP A 270 11.23 9.23 1.10
N VAL A 271 11.63 10.21 1.93
CA VAL A 271 12.88 10.96 1.79
C VAL A 271 13.48 11.18 3.18
N TRP A 272 14.77 10.88 3.32
CA TRP A 272 15.44 10.97 4.61
C TRP A 272 16.90 11.40 4.45
N SER A 273 17.46 11.97 5.51
CA SER A 273 18.88 12.32 5.55
C SER A 273 19.47 12.24 6.95
N SER A 274 20.73 11.87 7.06
CA SER A 274 21.45 11.77 8.34
C SER A 274 22.93 12.10 8.20
N ARG A 275 23.50 12.69 9.26
CA ARG A 275 24.94 12.99 9.38
C ARG A 275 25.72 11.94 10.16
N THR A 276 25.02 11.05 10.86
CA THR A 276 25.60 10.08 11.80
C THR A 276 25.34 8.65 11.42
N SER A 277 24.54 8.42 10.38
CA SER A 277 24.19 7.08 9.93
C SER A 277 25.28 6.51 9.04
N ASP A 278 25.65 5.27 9.31
CA ASP A 278 26.60 4.52 8.51
C ASP A 278 25.89 3.83 7.33
N THR A 279 26.66 3.26 6.40
CA THR A 279 26.10 2.55 5.23
C THR A 279 25.14 1.42 5.59
N ALA A 280 25.35 0.74 6.73
CA ALA A 280 24.46 -0.31 7.20
C ALA A 280 23.08 0.24 7.60
N ASP A 281 23.03 1.38 8.29
CA ASP A 281 21.78 2.04 8.69
C ASP A 281 21.00 2.50 7.45
N VAL A 282 21.73 3.01 6.44
CA VAL A 282 21.14 3.41 5.15
C VAL A 282 20.52 2.20 4.45
N ILE A 283 21.23 1.07 4.39
CA ILE A 283 20.72 -0.16 3.79
C ILE A 283 19.49 -0.66 4.53
N GLU A 284 19.52 -0.71 5.87
CA GLU A 284 18.36 -1.12 6.68
C GLU A 284 17.16 -0.21 6.43
N TRP A 285 17.37 1.11 6.42
CA TRP A 285 16.33 2.10 6.16
C TRP A 285 15.69 1.94 4.78
N ILE A 286 16.50 1.65 3.75
CA ILE A 286 16.03 1.37 2.39
C ILE A 286 15.25 0.06 2.35
N VAL A 287 15.83 -1.01 2.92
CA VAL A 287 15.19 -2.33 3.01
C VAL A 287 13.83 -2.16 3.65
N GLU A 288 13.68 -1.32 4.68
CA GLU A 288 12.43 -1.07 5.39
C GLU A 288 11.26 -0.57 4.53
N ARG A 289 11.57 0.05 3.40
CA ARG A 289 10.64 0.86 2.60
C ARG A 289 10.41 0.34 1.19
N GLY A 290 11.35 -0.42 0.64
CA GLY A 290 11.25 -0.91 -0.73
C GLY A 290 12.25 -2.02 -1.06
N ARG A 291 12.07 -2.64 -2.23
CA ARG A 291 13.08 -3.48 -2.88
C ARG A 291 13.76 -2.66 -3.98
N PRO A 292 14.99 -2.15 -3.78
CA PRO A 292 15.65 -1.31 -4.78
C PRO A 292 15.94 -2.10 -6.06
N ILE A 293 15.48 -1.59 -7.20
CA ILE A 293 15.83 -2.14 -8.53
C ILE A 293 16.79 -1.24 -9.29
N VAL A 294 16.77 0.06 -9.00
CA VAL A 294 17.68 1.07 -9.54
C VAL A 294 18.19 1.89 -8.36
N VAL A 295 19.51 2.08 -8.29
CA VAL A 295 20.15 3.03 -7.39
C VAL A 295 20.81 4.13 -8.23
N ALA A 296 20.50 5.37 -7.89
CA ALA A 296 20.82 6.56 -8.65
C ALA A 296 21.72 7.53 -7.87
N ALA A 297 22.63 8.19 -8.58
CA ALA A 297 23.38 9.34 -8.09
C ALA A 297 23.22 10.52 -9.06
N ASP A 298 23.28 11.73 -8.53
CA ASP A 298 23.16 13.00 -9.26
C ASP A 298 24.47 13.46 -9.93
N VAL A 299 25.55 12.71 -9.72
CA VAL A 299 26.90 13.01 -10.23
C VAL A 299 27.45 11.82 -11.01
N THR A 300 28.42 12.09 -11.88
CA THR A 300 29.12 11.09 -12.68
C THR A 300 30.65 11.25 -12.59
N PRO A 301 31.41 10.17 -12.32
CA PRO A 301 30.96 8.79 -12.11
C PRO A 301 30.26 8.58 -10.76
N MET A 302 29.51 7.47 -10.63
CA MET A 302 28.81 7.12 -9.38
C MET A 302 29.80 7.05 -8.20
N PRO A 303 29.53 7.73 -7.06
CA PRO A 303 30.41 7.70 -5.90
C PRO A 303 30.54 6.30 -5.29
N GLU A 304 31.71 5.94 -4.76
CA GLU A 304 31.97 4.60 -4.23
C GLU A 304 31.00 4.13 -3.14
N THR A 305 30.52 5.04 -2.28
CA THR A 305 29.54 4.72 -1.25
C THR A 305 28.21 4.30 -1.86
N VAL A 306 27.76 4.99 -2.91
CA VAL A 306 26.52 4.68 -3.62
C VAL A 306 26.68 3.36 -4.38
N GLU A 307 27.83 3.15 -5.02
CA GLU A 307 28.14 1.90 -5.73
C GLU A 307 28.16 0.68 -4.79
N LYS A 308 28.65 0.82 -3.55
CA LYS A 308 28.57 -0.23 -2.53
C LYS A 308 27.14 -0.55 -2.13
N ILE A 309 26.31 0.48 -1.94
CA ILE A 309 24.89 0.32 -1.58
C ILE A 309 24.15 -0.35 -2.75
N ARG A 310 24.35 0.11 -3.98
CA ARG A 310 23.79 -0.49 -5.21
C ARG A 310 24.07 -1.99 -5.27
N ARG A 311 25.33 -2.40 -5.12
CA ARG A 311 25.74 -3.81 -5.15
C ARG A 311 25.12 -4.64 -4.03
N SER A 312 24.86 -4.04 -2.87
CA SER A 312 24.22 -4.76 -1.76
C SER A 312 22.78 -5.16 -2.05
N PHE A 313 22.15 -4.46 -3.01
CA PHE A 313 20.79 -4.72 -3.47
C PHE A 313 20.72 -5.48 -4.79
N ASP A 314 21.87 -5.75 -5.43
CA ASP A 314 21.93 -6.24 -6.81
C ASP A 314 21.10 -5.37 -7.77
N ALA A 315 21.11 -4.05 -7.55
CA ALA A 315 20.31 -3.10 -8.31
C ALA A 315 21.08 -2.55 -9.52
N ALA A 316 20.37 -2.14 -10.56
CA ALA A 316 20.95 -1.37 -11.65
C ALA A 316 21.45 0.00 -11.16
N GLY A 317 22.50 0.53 -11.78
CA GLY A 317 23.06 1.84 -11.44
C GLY A 317 22.63 2.88 -12.46
N TRP A 318 22.19 4.04 -12.00
CA TRP A 318 21.93 5.19 -12.87
C TRP A 318 22.77 6.41 -12.46
N THR A 319 23.37 7.07 -13.44
CA THR A 319 24.03 8.37 -13.30
C THR A 319 23.76 9.22 -14.53
N PRO A 320 23.73 10.56 -14.40
CA PRO A 320 23.60 11.43 -15.56
C PRO A 320 24.86 11.38 -16.46
N GLU A 321 24.74 11.88 -17.69
CA GLU A 321 25.89 12.04 -18.61
C GLU A 321 26.93 13.05 -18.10
N THR A 322 26.45 14.05 -17.35
CA THR A 322 27.24 15.07 -16.66
C THR A 322 26.56 15.41 -15.33
N ASP A 323 27.32 15.85 -14.33
CA ASP A 323 26.77 16.25 -13.02
C ASP A 323 25.55 17.17 -13.17
N LEU A 324 24.46 16.85 -12.48
CA LEU A 324 23.22 17.60 -12.58
C LEU A 324 23.41 19.02 -12.01
N PRO A 325 23.12 20.08 -12.79
CA PRO A 325 23.11 21.45 -12.31
C PRO A 325 22.07 21.67 -11.20
N VAL A 326 22.37 22.56 -10.24
CA VAL A 326 21.48 22.84 -9.10
C VAL A 326 20.10 23.35 -9.55
N ASP A 327 20.04 24.14 -10.61
CA ASP A 327 18.80 24.65 -11.19
C ASP A 327 17.95 23.55 -11.83
N GLU A 328 18.56 22.55 -12.46
CA GLU A 328 17.85 21.37 -12.99
C GLU A 328 17.26 20.53 -11.86
N LYS A 329 18.06 20.26 -10.82
CA LYS A 329 17.59 19.56 -9.60
C LYS A 329 16.38 20.27 -9.00
N GLN A 330 16.48 21.59 -8.79
CA GLN A 330 15.39 22.40 -8.26
C GLN A 330 14.15 22.38 -9.16
N HIS A 331 14.33 22.42 -10.48
CA HIS A 331 13.22 22.37 -11.42
C HIS A 331 12.48 21.04 -11.34
N ARG A 332 13.21 19.92 -11.31
CA ARG A 332 12.64 18.57 -11.28
C ARG A 332 11.92 18.28 -9.96
N THR A 333 12.42 18.83 -8.85
CA THR A 333 11.85 18.64 -7.52
C THR A 333 10.85 19.72 -7.10
N ARG A 334 10.46 20.65 -7.98
CA ARG A 334 9.72 21.88 -7.61
C ARG A 334 8.35 21.63 -6.96
N ASP A 335 7.73 20.51 -7.29
CA ASP A 335 6.38 20.15 -6.88
C ASP A 335 6.39 19.25 -5.63
N TYR A 336 7.56 19.05 -5.02
CA TYR A 336 7.77 18.13 -3.90
C TYR A 336 8.46 18.80 -2.72
N SER A 337 8.19 18.32 -1.51
CA SER A 337 8.80 18.83 -0.28
C SER A 337 10.07 18.07 0.09
N TYR A 338 11.11 18.80 0.47
CA TYR A 338 12.35 18.30 1.06
C TYR A 338 12.85 19.29 2.11
N GLU A 339 13.64 18.82 3.07
CA GLU A 339 14.08 19.60 4.22
C GLU A 339 15.43 20.29 4.00
N ASN A 340 16.26 19.78 3.09
CA ASN A 340 17.61 20.29 2.84
C ASN A 340 18.09 19.98 1.41
N ASP A 341 19.21 20.60 1.02
CA ASP A 341 19.81 20.44 -0.31
C ASP A 341 20.22 18.99 -0.61
N HIS A 342 20.62 18.21 0.41
CA HIS A 342 21.00 16.80 0.20
C HIS A 342 19.78 15.93 -0.14
N GLN A 343 18.67 16.14 0.56
CA GLN A 343 17.40 15.48 0.24
C GLN A 343 16.90 15.87 -1.17
N ARG A 344 17.07 17.13 -1.57
CA ARG A 344 16.78 17.56 -2.96
C ARG A 344 17.62 16.79 -3.96
N ASP A 345 18.93 16.68 -3.71
CA ASP A 345 19.86 16.08 -4.65
C ASP A 345 19.62 14.56 -4.76
N ALA A 346 19.39 13.87 -3.65
CA ALA A 346 18.96 12.47 -3.63
C ALA A 346 17.61 12.26 -4.35
N LEU A 347 16.62 13.11 -4.08
CA LEU A 347 15.31 13.03 -4.74
C LEU A 347 15.41 13.30 -6.25
N SER A 348 16.21 14.28 -6.65
CA SER A 348 16.47 14.57 -8.05
C SER A 348 17.10 13.36 -8.74
N ALA A 349 18.13 12.74 -8.16
CA ALA A 349 18.74 11.54 -8.71
C ALA A 349 17.72 10.41 -8.95
N ALA A 350 16.85 10.15 -7.97
CA ALA A 350 15.81 9.13 -8.09
C ALA A 350 14.82 9.44 -9.22
N LEU A 351 14.33 10.69 -9.29
CA LEU A 351 13.34 11.11 -10.28
C LEU A 351 13.90 11.10 -11.70
N TYR A 352 15.13 11.58 -11.91
CA TYR A 352 15.77 11.49 -13.23
C TYR A 352 16.09 10.04 -13.63
N ALA A 353 16.37 9.17 -12.66
CA ALA A 353 16.51 7.74 -12.94
C ALA A 353 15.17 7.12 -13.38
N VAL A 354 14.04 7.50 -12.77
CA VAL A 354 12.70 7.10 -13.25
C VAL A 354 12.47 7.62 -14.67
N ASP A 355 12.71 8.91 -14.93
CA ASP A 355 12.52 9.51 -16.27
C ASP A 355 13.36 8.77 -17.34
N ALA A 356 14.59 8.38 -17.01
CA ALA A 356 15.46 7.65 -17.94
C ALA A 356 15.00 6.21 -18.22
N HIS A 357 14.20 5.61 -17.33
CA HIS A 357 13.67 4.25 -17.45
C HIS A 357 12.18 4.22 -17.79
N GLU A 358 11.52 5.37 -17.99
CA GLU A 358 10.07 5.49 -18.25
C GLU A 358 9.63 4.58 -19.41
N ASP A 359 10.25 4.75 -20.58
CA ASP A 359 9.98 3.93 -21.78
C ASP A 359 10.19 2.42 -21.55
N GLN A 360 11.12 2.06 -20.67
CA GLN A 360 11.40 0.66 -20.34
C GLN A 360 10.34 0.12 -19.37
N PHE A 361 10.03 0.86 -18.31
CA PHE A 361 9.02 0.51 -17.32
C PHE A 361 7.63 0.40 -17.95
N ASP A 362 7.28 1.28 -18.88
CA ASP A 362 5.99 1.28 -19.57
C ASP A 362 5.88 0.11 -20.55
N ARG A 363 6.97 -0.18 -21.29
CA ARG A 363 7.02 -1.35 -22.16
C ARG A 363 6.90 -2.66 -21.39
N ILE A 364 7.50 -2.75 -20.22
CA ILE A 364 7.35 -3.91 -19.33
C ILE A 364 5.88 -3.98 -18.88
N ALA A 365 5.32 -2.89 -18.39
CA ALA A 365 3.92 -2.83 -17.95
C ALA A 365 2.93 -3.28 -19.03
N ALA A 366 3.11 -2.83 -20.27
CA ALA A 366 2.24 -3.19 -21.40
C ALA A 366 2.30 -4.68 -21.77
N LYS A 367 3.41 -5.37 -21.48
CA LYS A 367 3.59 -6.80 -21.81
C LYS A 367 3.18 -7.74 -20.69
N LEU A 368 2.79 -7.22 -19.52
CA LEU A 368 2.49 -8.06 -18.36
C LEU A 368 1.06 -8.59 -18.41
N PRO A 369 0.87 -9.91 -18.28
CA PRO A 369 -0.46 -10.48 -18.08
C PRO A 369 -1.09 -9.98 -16.77
N PRO A 370 -2.43 -9.89 -16.69
CA PRO A 370 -3.12 -9.62 -15.43
C PRO A 370 -2.71 -10.62 -14.34
N GLY A 371 -2.32 -10.11 -13.17
CA GLY A 371 -1.92 -10.92 -12.02
C GLY A 371 -0.41 -11.23 -11.90
N VAL A 372 0.41 -10.80 -12.87
CA VAL A 372 1.88 -10.85 -12.75
C VAL A 372 2.39 -9.58 -12.06
N ASP A 373 3.32 -9.74 -11.12
CA ASP A 373 3.90 -8.64 -10.35
C ASP A 373 4.85 -7.80 -11.23
N ARG A 374 4.45 -6.55 -11.55
CA ARG A 374 5.24 -5.62 -12.36
C ARG A 374 6.64 -5.42 -11.82
N GLY A 375 6.77 -5.29 -10.51
CA GLY A 375 8.06 -4.99 -9.90
C GLY A 375 9.03 -6.17 -10.00
N GLU A 376 8.54 -7.41 -9.85
CA GLU A 376 9.39 -8.61 -9.94
C GLU A 376 9.93 -8.82 -11.36
N VAL A 377 9.11 -8.61 -12.39
CA VAL A 377 9.57 -8.67 -13.79
C VAL A 377 10.50 -7.51 -14.11
N THR A 378 10.17 -6.30 -13.64
CA THR A 378 11.02 -5.12 -13.84
C THR A 378 12.39 -5.29 -13.21
N ALA A 379 12.47 -5.88 -12.02
CA ALA A 379 13.73 -6.19 -11.35
C ALA A 379 14.64 -7.07 -12.21
N ARG A 380 14.12 -8.17 -12.78
CA ARG A 380 14.93 -9.09 -13.61
C ARG A 380 15.36 -8.47 -14.93
N VAL A 381 14.49 -7.67 -15.55
CA VAL A 381 14.81 -7.01 -16.83
C VAL A 381 15.84 -5.88 -16.65
N VAL A 382 15.73 -5.12 -15.57
CA VAL A 382 16.56 -3.91 -15.35
C VAL A 382 17.87 -4.24 -14.66
N ALA A 383 17.86 -5.12 -13.64
CA ALA A 383 19.07 -5.51 -12.93
C ALA A 383 19.79 -6.73 -13.56
N GLY A 384 19.03 -7.68 -14.11
CA GLY A 384 19.56 -8.91 -14.73
C GLY A 384 19.84 -8.80 -16.24
N GLU A 385 19.47 -7.68 -16.88
CA GLU A 385 19.55 -7.47 -18.34
C GLU A 385 18.79 -8.52 -19.17
N GLU A 386 17.80 -9.20 -18.57
CA GLU A 386 16.98 -10.22 -19.22
C GLU A 386 15.91 -9.59 -20.14
N SER A 387 15.49 -10.30 -21.19
CA SER A 387 14.35 -9.84 -21.99
C SER A 387 13.04 -10.14 -21.25
N VAL A 388 12.02 -9.29 -21.46
CA VAL A 388 10.68 -9.48 -20.89
C VAL A 388 10.13 -10.86 -21.26
N GLU A 389 10.36 -11.28 -22.51
CA GLU A 389 9.95 -12.58 -23.03
C GLU A 389 10.67 -13.75 -22.36
N ALA A 390 11.95 -13.61 -22.01
CA ALA A 390 12.69 -14.65 -21.29
C ALA A 390 12.19 -14.78 -19.84
N VAL A 391 11.94 -13.66 -19.17
CA VAL A 391 11.38 -13.66 -17.81
C VAL A 391 9.98 -14.27 -17.80
N LEU A 392 9.14 -13.94 -18.79
CA LEU A 392 7.80 -14.55 -18.93
C LEU A 392 7.89 -16.03 -19.30
N ALA A 393 8.79 -16.42 -20.21
CA ALA A 393 9.01 -17.82 -20.58
C ALA A 393 9.54 -18.67 -19.42
N ASP A 394 10.36 -18.12 -18.53
CA ASP A 394 10.79 -18.83 -17.30
C ASP A 394 9.66 -18.93 -16.27
N LEU A 395 8.73 -17.96 -16.26
CA LEU A 395 7.51 -18.05 -15.45
C LEU A 395 6.52 -19.09 -16.02
N GLU A 396 6.50 -19.25 -17.34
CA GLU A 396 5.63 -20.19 -18.07
C GLU A 396 6.22 -21.61 -18.18
N GLY A 397 7.53 -21.74 -18.42
CA GLY A 397 8.26 -22.96 -18.74
C GLY A 397 8.59 -23.82 -17.52
N ASP A 398 7.69 -24.75 -17.20
CA ASP A 398 8.01 -26.04 -16.57
C ASP A 398 6.88 -27.02 -16.96
N ASP A 399 6.67 -27.19 -18.26
CA ASP A 399 5.83 -28.24 -18.81
C ASP A 399 6.62 -28.91 -19.93
N ASP A 400 7.38 -29.94 -19.56
CA ASP A 400 7.72 -31.08 -20.42
C ASP A 400 8.44 -32.12 -19.55
N GLY A 401 7.66 -33.11 -19.10
CA GLY A 401 8.20 -34.34 -18.52
C GLY A 401 8.53 -35.32 -19.63
N ASP A 402 9.80 -35.72 -19.73
CA ASP A 402 10.27 -36.78 -20.62
C ASP A 402 9.68 -38.16 -20.23
N ASP A 403 8.98 -38.73 -21.21
CA ASP A 403 8.93 -40.11 -21.72
C ASP A 403 8.84 -41.34 -20.79
N ASP A 404 7.82 -42.17 -21.09
CA ASP A 404 8.12 -43.58 -21.45
C ASP A 404 7.12 -44.13 -22.50
N ASP A 405 7.69 -44.86 -23.46
CA ASP A 405 7.12 -45.41 -24.71
C ASP A 405 5.90 -46.33 -24.53
N THR A 406 4.93 -46.34 -25.48
CA THR A 406 4.69 -47.51 -26.37
C THR A 406 3.66 -47.30 -27.51
N GLU A 407 4.03 -47.89 -28.65
CA GLU A 407 3.37 -48.18 -29.95
C GLU A 407 1.83 -48.05 -30.12
N HIS A 408 1.47 -47.42 -31.25
CA HIS A 408 0.12 -47.33 -31.83
C HIS A 408 -0.39 -48.64 -32.47
N GLU A 409 -1.68 -48.95 -32.23
CA GLU A 409 -2.61 -49.43 -33.27
C GLU A 409 -3.95 -48.66 -33.15
N PRO A 410 -4.60 -48.26 -34.26
CA PRO A 410 -5.80 -47.43 -34.23
C PRO A 410 -7.02 -48.24 -33.76
N ARG A 411 -7.65 -47.77 -32.68
CA ARG A 411 -8.94 -48.24 -32.16
C ARG A 411 -10.07 -47.32 -32.63
N GLU A 412 -11.28 -47.87 -32.72
CA GLU A 412 -12.50 -47.07 -32.89
C GLU A 412 -12.80 -46.31 -31.59
N LEU A 413 -13.10 -45.00 -31.72
CA LEU A 413 -13.29 -44.08 -30.61
C LEU A 413 -14.39 -44.55 -29.66
N THR A 414 -14.01 -44.80 -28.41
CA THR A 414 -14.90 -45.04 -27.27
C THR A 414 -15.78 -43.81 -27.00
N ASP A 415 -16.89 -44.00 -26.27
CA ASP A 415 -17.81 -42.92 -25.90
C ASP A 415 -17.11 -41.79 -25.12
N GLU A 416 -16.02 -42.10 -24.41
CA GLU A 416 -15.16 -41.12 -23.74
C GLU A 416 -14.33 -40.32 -24.74
N GLU A 417 -13.78 -40.94 -25.78
CA GLU A 417 -13.00 -40.24 -26.81
C GLU A 417 -13.88 -39.32 -27.68
N GLN A 418 -15.13 -39.70 -27.93
CA GLN A 418 -16.11 -38.80 -28.56
C GLN A 418 -16.40 -37.58 -27.68
N ARG A 419 -16.50 -37.79 -26.37
CA ARG A 419 -16.73 -36.71 -25.42
C ARG A 419 -15.53 -35.79 -25.26
N ILE A 420 -14.32 -36.35 -25.31
CA ILE A 420 -13.07 -35.57 -25.37
C ILE A 420 -13.07 -34.71 -26.62
N ASN A 421 -13.39 -35.28 -27.78
CA ASN A 421 -13.44 -34.52 -29.03
C ASN A 421 -14.50 -33.42 -29.03
N ASP A 422 -15.68 -33.66 -28.43
CA ASP A 422 -16.72 -32.65 -28.26
C ASP A 422 -16.28 -31.52 -27.31
N LEU A 423 -15.46 -31.84 -26.30
CA LEU A 423 -14.87 -30.85 -25.39
C LEU A 423 -13.75 -30.05 -26.08
N GLU A 424 -12.90 -30.70 -26.87
CA GLU A 424 -11.86 -30.04 -27.68
C GLU A 424 -12.48 -29.06 -28.68
N GLN A 425 -13.53 -29.46 -29.40
CA GLN A 425 -14.27 -28.57 -30.30
C GLN A 425 -14.95 -27.39 -29.56
N GLN A 426 -15.34 -27.60 -28.30
CA GLN A 426 -15.87 -26.50 -27.47
C GLN A 426 -14.76 -25.56 -27.03
N VAL A 427 -13.60 -26.10 -26.67
CA VAL A 427 -12.41 -25.30 -26.32
C VAL A 427 -11.98 -24.46 -27.52
N ASP A 428 -11.87 -25.03 -28.73
CA ASP A 428 -11.53 -24.30 -29.95
C ASP A 428 -12.51 -23.16 -30.24
N ARG A 429 -13.81 -23.42 -30.03
CA ARG A 429 -14.86 -22.40 -30.21
C ARG A 429 -14.76 -21.29 -29.18
N LEU A 430 -14.47 -21.62 -27.91
CA LEU A 430 -14.29 -20.65 -26.84
C LEU A 430 -13.03 -19.81 -27.07
N GLN A 431 -11.91 -20.44 -27.47
CA GLN A 431 -10.67 -19.75 -27.82
C GLN A 431 -10.87 -18.78 -28.99
N SER A 432 -11.58 -19.21 -30.04
CA SER A 432 -11.94 -18.33 -31.17
C SER A 432 -12.81 -17.14 -30.72
N HIS A 433 -13.70 -17.36 -29.74
CA HIS A 433 -14.54 -16.29 -29.20
C HIS A 433 -13.75 -15.31 -28.34
N VAL A 434 -12.79 -15.80 -27.54
CA VAL A 434 -11.88 -14.98 -26.76
C VAL A 434 -11.03 -14.10 -27.69
N SER A 435 -10.42 -14.67 -28.73
CA SER A 435 -9.67 -13.90 -29.73
C SER A 435 -10.52 -12.81 -30.38
N THR A 436 -11.79 -13.11 -30.71
CA THR A 436 -12.70 -12.09 -31.27
C THR A 436 -13.04 -10.98 -30.25
N LEU A 437 -13.06 -11.29 -28.95
CA LEU A 437 -13.31 -10.29 -27.91
C LEU A 437 -12.08 -9.42 -27.65
N GLU A 438 -10.89 -10.01 -27.70
CA GLU A 438 -9.60 -9.33 -27.61
C GLU A 438 -9.44 -8.34 -28.77
N ASP A 439 -9.69 -8.75 -30.01
CA ASP A 439 -9.65 -7.87 -31.19
C ASP A 439 -10.59 -6.64 -31.05
N ARG A 440 -11.74 -6.82 -30.38
CA ARG A 440 -12.71 -5.74 -30.15
C ARG A 440 -12.36 -4.84 -28.97
N LEU A 441 -11.54 -5.32 -28.03
CA LEU A 441 -10.97 -4.49 -26.99
C LEU A 441 -9.88 -3.60 -27.58
N ASP A 442 -8.98 -4.18 -28.37
CA ASP A 442 -7.92 -3.43 -29.07
C ASP A 442 -8.52 -2.31 -29.94
N GLU A 443 -9.56 -2.60 -30.73
CA GLU A 443 -10.24 -1.58 -31.55
C GLU A 443 -10.84 -0.44 -30.69
N LYS A 444 -11.29 -0.75 -29.47
CA LYS A 444 -11.83 0.26 -28.55
C LYS A 444 -10.75 1.07 -27.87
N ASP A 445 -9.64 0.44 -27.50
CA ASP A 445 -8.52 1.10 -26.84
C ASP A 445 -7.83 2.06 -27.83
N ASP A 446 -7.60 1.64 -29.07
CA ASP A 446 -7.17 2.52 -30.17
C ASP A 446 -8.11 3.73 -30.33
N ARG A 447 -9.42 3.50 -30.23
CA ARG A 447 -10.41 4.58 -30.33
C ARG A 447 -10.40 5.51 -29.12
N ILE A 448 -10.10 5.00 -27.93
CA ILE A 448 -9.95 5.80 -26.71
C ILE A 448 -8.72 6.70 -26.87
N GLU A 449 -7.58 6.15 -27.28
CA GLU A 449 -6.34 6.92 -27.51
C GLU A 449 -6.53 8.04 -28.53
N GLU A 450 -7.22 7.76 -29.64
CA GLU A 450 -7.57 8.77 -30.66
C GLU A 450 -8.40 9.91 -30.05
N LEU A 451 -9.45 9.57 -29.29
CA LEU A 451 -10.34 10.56 -28.65
C LEU A 451 -9.63 11.38 -27.57
N GLU A 452 -8.73 10.77 -26.80
CA GLU A 452 -7.93 11.45 -25.79
C GLU A 452 -6.95 12.44 -26.44
N SER A 453 -6.30 12.05 -27.54
CA SER A 453 -5.43 12.93 -28.33
C SER A 453 -6.19 14.14 -28.89
N GLU A 454 -7.39 13.91 -29.44
CA GLU A 454 -8.28 14.99 -29.90
C GLU A 454 -8.68 15.93 -28.76
N LEU A 455 -9.03 15.38 -27.59
CA LEU A 455 -9.40 16.15 -26.41
C LEU A 455 -8.24 17.05 -25.94
N ASP A 456 -7.03 16.50 -25.92
CA ASP A 456 -5.83 17.24 -25.52
C ASP A 456 -5.47 18.34 -26.51
N GLN A 457 -5.61 18.07 -27.81
CA GLN A 457 -5.42 19.10 -28.84
C GLN A 457 -6.44 20.24 -28.66
N ALA A 458 -7.72 19.91 -28.46
CA ALA A 458 -8.77 20.90 -28.22
C ALA A 458 -8.50 21.74 -26.94
N ARG A 459 -8.07 21.10 -25.85
CA ARG A 459 -7.69 21.78 -24.59
C ARG A 459 -6.49 22.72 -24.79
N ARG A 460 -5.48 22.31 -25.58
CA ARG A 460 -4.32 23.17 -25.90
C ARG A 460 -4.74 24.40 -26.69
N GLU A 461 -5.63 24.24 -27.67
CA GLU A 461 -6.16 25.35 -28.46
C GLU A 461 -6.97 26.34 -27.61
N GLU A 462 -7.86 25.84 -26.75
CA GLU A 462 -8.64 26.66 -25.82
C GLU A 462 -7.72 27.47 -24.90
N ARG A 463 -6.69 26.84 -24.31
CA ARG A 463 -5.70 27.54 -23.47
C ARG A 463 -4.95 28.64 -24.23
N LYS A 464 -4.60 28.39 -25.50
CA LYS A 464 -3.93 29.37 -26.36
C LYS A 464 -4.87 30.55 -26.68
N GLU A 465 -6.15 30.28 -26.92
CA GLU A 465 -7.15 31.31 -27.15
C GLU A 465 -7.41 32.17 -25.91
N VAL A 466 -7.56 31.55 -24.73
CA VAL A 466 -7.69 32.28 -23.46
C VAL A 466 -6.49 33.17 -23.20
N ARG A 467 -5.27 32.69 -23.46
CA ARG A 467 -4.04 33.50 -23.32
C ARG A 467 -4.04 34.70 -24.26
N ARG A 468 -4.38 34.48 -25.54
CA ARG A 468 -4.51 35.54 -26.55
C ARG A 468 -5.56 36.57 -26.15
N ASN A 469 -6.74 36.14 -25.68
CA ASN A 469 -7.82 37.04 -25.26
C ASN A 469 -7.44 37.88 -24.04
N ARG A 470 -6.66 37.32 -23.09
CA ARG A 470 -6.11 38.08 -21.96
C ARG A 470 -5.11 39.15 -22.41
N GLU A 471 -4.23 38.82 -23.36
CA GLU A 471 -3.29 39.78 -23.94
C GLU A 471 -4.00 40.91 -24.69
N VAL A 472 -5.00 40.59 -25.53
CA VAL A 472 -5.82 41.58 -26.23
C VAL A 472 -6.52 42.50 -25.23
N THR A 473 -7.10 41.94 -24.17
CA THR A 473 -7.76 42.73 -23.11
C THR A 473 -6.77 43.66 -22.40
N ARG A 474 -5.55 43.19 -22.11
CA ARG A 474 -4.49 44.01 -21.50
C ARG A 474 -4.04 45.14 -22.41
N HIS A 475 -3.80 44.85 -23.70
CA HIS A 475 -3.42 45.84 -24.69
C HIS A 475 -4.52 46.88 -24.90
N ARG A 476 -5.78 46.46 -24.93
CA ARG A 476 -6.93 47.37 -25.05
C ARG A 476 -7.02 48.36 -23.88
N ARG A 477 -6.92 47.87 -22.63
CA ARG A 477 -6.89 48.76 -21.44
C ARG A 477 -5.72 49.74 -21.48
N THR A 478 -4.57 49.29 -21.99
CA THR A 478 -3.39 50.14 -22.13
C THR A 478 -3.60 51.23 -23.19
N ALA A 479 -4.20 50.87 -24.33
CA ALA A 479 -4.55 51.81 -25.38
C ALA A 479 -5.55 52.86 -24.87
N GLU A 480 -6.63 52.43 -24.19
CA GLU A 480 -7.63 53.33 -23.61
C GLU A 480 -6.99 54.32 -22.61
N ARG A 481 -6.05 53.85 -21.76
CA ARG A 481 -5.31 54.73 -20.84
C ARG A 481 -4.43 55.75 -21.59
N LEU A 482 -3.66 55.29 -22.59
CA LEU A 482 -2.78 56.17 -23.37
C LEU A 482 -3.57 57.20 -24.18
N GLU A 483 -4.76 56.83 -24.69
CA GLU A 483 -5.67 57.77 -25.35
C GLU A 483 -6.16 58.85 -24.39
N TYR A 484 -6.54 58.47 -23.17
CA TYR A 484 -6.93 59.41 -22.13
C TYR A 484 -5.78 60.37 -21.76
N GLU A 485 -4.58 59.85 -21.51
CA GLU A 485 -3.38 60.66 -21.21
C GLU A 485 -3.03 61.62 -22.34
N ARG A 486 -3.15 61.17 -23.60
CA ARG A 486 -2.96 62.01 -24.79
C ARG A 486 -3.96 63.16 -24.83
N ASP A 487 -5.23 62.88 -24.57
CA ASP A 487 -6.28 63.90 -24.65
C ASP A 487 -6.16 64.92 -23.52
N GLU A 488 -5.84 64.48 -22.30
CA GLU A 488 -5.54 65.38 -21.18
C GLU A 488 -4.32 66.27 -21.49
N ALA A 489 -3.25 65.70 -22.06
CA ALA A 489 -2.07 66.46 -22.46
C ALA A 489 -2.41 67.51 -23.53
N ARG A 490 -3.24 67.17 -24.52
CA ARG A 490 -3.70 68.12 -25.56
C ARG A 490 -4.53 69.25 -24.98
N GLU A 491 -5.44 68.94 -24.05
CA GLU A 491 -6.24 69.96 -23.37
C GLU A 491 -5.35 70.92 -22.58
N LYS A 492 -4.35 70.39 -21.88
CA LYS A 492 -3.38 71.18 -21.12
C LYS A 492 -2.52 72.07 -22.00
N VAL A 493 -2.07 71.57 -23.15
CA VAL A 493 -1.36 72.37 -24.15
C VAL A 493 -2.25 73.53 -24.63
N ALA A 494 -3.50 73.24 -25.00
CA ALA A 494 -4.44 74.28 -25.45
C ALA A 494 -4.73 75.33 -24.36
N GLU A 495 -4.78 74.93 -23.09
CA GLU A 495 -4.93 75.85 -21.96
C GLU A 495 -3.69 76.75 -21.78
N LEU A 496 -2.50 76.17 -21.87
CA LEU A 496 -1.23 76.90 -21.79
C LEU A 496 -1.07 77.88 -22.96
N GLU A 497 -1.43 77.50 -24.17
CA GLU A 497 -1.44 78.39 -25.34
C GLU A 497 -2.34 79.61 -25.11
N LYS A 498 -3.58 79.38 -24.61
CA LYS A 498 -4.49 80.48 -24.25
C LYS A 498 -3.90 81.40 -23.16
N LYS A 499 -3.19 80.84 -22.17
CA LYS A 499 -2.50 81.62 -21.13
C LYS A 499 -1.38 82.46 -21.73
N VAL A 500 -0.56 81.88 -22.60
CA VAL A 500 0.52 82.58 -23.31
C VAL A 500 -0.04 83.72 -24.15
N ASP A 501 -1.12 83.49 -24.89
CA ASP A 501 -1.76 84.53 -25.70
C ASP A 501 -2.34 85.66 -24.84
N ARG A 502 -2.93 85.32 -23.70
CA ARG A 502 -3.37 86.32 -22.71
C ARG A 502 -2.20 87.13 -22.16
N MET A 503 -1.08 86.49 -21.82
CA MET A 503 0.13 87.18 -21.36
C MET A 503 0.71 88.08 -22.44
N LYS A 504 0.74 87.64 -23.70
CA LYS A 504 1.16 88.47 -24.85
C LYS A 504 0.23 89.68 -25.03
N ALA A 505 -1.09 89.50 -24.87
CA ALA A 505 -2.05 90.60 -24.96
C ALA A 505 -1.87 91.62 -23.83
N LEU A 506 -1.69 91.15 -22.58
CA LEU A 506 -1.35 92.00 -21.43
C LEU A 506 -0.02 92.74 -21.63
N TRP A 507 1.01 92.04 -22.09
CA TRP A 507 2.32 92.64 -22.37
C TRP A 507 2.22 93.74 -23.42
N LYS A 508 1.45 93.52 -24.51
CA LYS A 508 1.18 94.57 -25.52
C LYS A 508 0.42 95.77 -24.95
N LEU A 509 -0.44 95.56 -23.96
CA LEU A 509 -1.19 96.62 -23.28
C LEU A 509 -0.30 97.44 -22.33
N ASP A 510 0.61 96.79 -21.60
CA ASP A 510 1.60 97.47 -20.74
C ASP A 510 2.68 98.20 -21.57
N HIS A 511 3.01 97.67 -22.76
CA HIS A 511 4.03 98.22 -23.66
C HIS A 511 3.45 99.06 -24.80
N SER A 512 2.16 99.42 -24.76
CA SER A 512 1.58 100.36 -25.73
C SER A 512 2.13 101.77 -25.60
N ASN A 513 2.78 102.10 -24.48
CA ASN A 513 3.57 103.34 -24.31
C ASN A 513 5.01 103.21 -24.82
N PHE A 514 5.45 102.03 -25.28
CA PHE A 514 6.82 101.80 -25.74
C PHE A 514 6.97 102.01 -27.25
N SER A 515 5.89 101.87 -28.03
CA SER A 515 5.89 102.23 -29.46
C SER A 515 6.16 103.72 -29.68
N ASP A 516 5.75 104.60 -28.75
CA ASP A 516 6.04 106.04 -28.84
C ASP A 516 7.47 106.40 -28.40
N VAL A 517 8.12 105.58 -27.57
CA VAL A 517 9.49 105.85 -27.08
C VAL A 517 10.57 105.30 -28.02
N SER A 518 10.25 104.30 -28.84
CA SER A 518 11.19 103.77 -29.85
C SER A 518 11.44 104.71 -31.03
N ALA A 519 10.48 105.59 -31.36
CA ALA A 519 10.65 106.59 -32.42
C ALA A 519 11.57 107.76 -32.04
N GLU A 520 11.75 108.04 -30.74
CA GLU A 520 12.58 109.16 -30.24
C GLU A 520 14.08 108.83 -30.16
N LYS A 521 14.48 107.55 -30.30
CA LYS A 521 15.88 107.10 -30.16
C LYS A 521 16.59 106.69 -31.45
N GLU A 522 15.91 106.68 -32.60
CA GLU A 522 16.53 106.46 -33.92
C GLU A 522 17.01 107.77 -34.60
N GLY A 523 16.85 108.93 -33.94
CA GLY A 523 17.20 110.25 -34.47
C GLY A 523 18.39 110.97 -33.82
N LEU A 524 19.27 110.27 -33.08
CA LEU A 524 20.48 110.84 -32.47
C LEU A 524 21.77 110.22 -32.98
#